data_AF-A0A2J7Q670-F1
#
_entry.id   AF-A0A2J7Q670-F1
#
_cell.length_a   1.000
_cell.length_b   1.000
_cell.length_c   1.000
_cell.angle_alpha   90.00
_cell.angle_beta   90.00
_cell.angle_gamma   90.00
#
_symmetry.space_group_name_H-M   'P 1'
#
loop_
_entity.id
_entity.type
_entity.pdbx_description
1 polymer ?
#
loop_
_entity_poly.entity_id
_entity_poly.type
_entity_poly.pdbx_seq_one_letter_code
_entity_poly.pdbx_strand_id
1 'polypeptide(L)'
;MVIGTELQEDWVHVLTSNPLTLFTMRLSGGIIEELSLQGLITPVRGARPLFTLSPLDNGERLLIHEETSNSLVMVDLTARRASHIPLLSTFKSTRDSFVRTLGAEIGNWHIMTALLGQTNCVILYEIGGSKAEVVNVSTMTALTFCLPFHVSSINLPSIDKWLIEDTASKKYVLSKATPTDPCPSLLQPIEDTCNTSMLGFIGACDSESLPFDMLSEALSQKINAPNRVLCTDHTYAAISVGFPELDQTGNELYVWPRQDKLPGNSGTAIILRDCGQIVRPVSSSQVPKELISSESVQPVVSGYLEITDLVNHKLRYLSVPQPIAVSPVTSWLYSSSQLPMYLAAGSNQGLVTVDAGGCIRLWETSLFSLEKSLSEWRQMIGSERKYLQLTVERPSGLDVTAPKHGKVDETGAPHVGGNTWAGGTGGRDTAGLGGKGGPYRLDAGHKVHQVTQAEKDAVPEHVKKAAREMGQRAFKQRLHEIKMSEYDAQLYGQFSDAVSRQVQALRVILNSLQAKSKERQWLRHQTSGELDDTKLIEG
;
A
#
# COMPACT_ATOMS: atom_id res chain seq x y z
N MET A 1 -15.90 22.35 8.49
CA MET A 1 -16.21 21.69 7.21
C MET A 1 -14.89 21.57 6.47
N VAL A 2 -14.15 20.48 6.73
CA VAL A 2 -12.90 20.20 6.01
C VAL A 2 -13.33 19.60 4.69
N ILE A 3 -13.00 20.27 3.59
CA ILE A 3 -13.17 19.74 2.25
C ILE A 3 -12.24 18.54 2.18
N GLY A 4 -12.80 17.35 2.29
CA GLY A 4 -12.08 16.11 2.00
C GLY A 4 -11.69 16.19 0.54
N THR A 5 -10.40 16.32 0.27
CA THR A 5 -9.85 15.85 -0.99
C THR A 5 -10.24 14.39 -1.07
N GLU A 6 -11.17 14.04 -1.97
CA GLU A 6 -11.41 12.65 -2.36
C GLU A 6 -10.07 12.11 -2.86
N LEU A 7 -9.31 11.46 -1.98
CA LEU A 7 -8.17 10.65 -2.38
C LEU A 7 -8.77 9.54 -3.24
N GLN A 8 -8.48 9.62 -4.54
CA GLN A 8 -8.90 8.61 -5.50
C GLN A 8 -8.34 7.26 -5.02
N GLU A 9 -9.23 6.37 -4.59
CA GLU A 9 -8.83 5.06 -4.07
C GLU A 9 -8.39 4.15 -5.21
N ASP A 10 -7.31 3.41 -4.98
CA ASP A 10 -6.81 2.44 -5.94
C ASP A 10 -7.72 1.21 -6.03
N TRP A 11 -7.84 0.72 -7.25
CA TRP A 11 -8.36 -0.60 -7.55
C TRP A 11 -7.21 -1.60 -7.65
N VAL A 12 -7.40 -2.78 -7.06
CA VAL A 12 -6.47 -3.90 -7.16
C VAL A 12 -7.12 -4.98 -8.02
N HIS A 13 -6.41 -5.35 -9.09
CA HIS A 13 -6.81 -6.41 -10.01
C HIS A 13 -5.84 -7.58 -9.89
N VAL A 14 -6.37 -8.79 -9.69
CA VAL A 14 -5.59 -10.02 -9.52
C VAL A 14 -6.09 -11.08 -10.49
N LEU A 15 -5.19 -11.61 -11.31
CA LEU A 15 -5.50 -12.70 -12.23
C LEU A 15 -4.97 -14.02 -11.66
N THR A 16 -5.84 -15.00 -11.46
CA THR A 16 -5.47 -16.37 -11.06
C THR A 16 -5.37 -17.26 -12.28
N SER A 17 -4.50 -18.28 -12.25
CA SER A 17 -4.32 -19.23 -13.36
C SER A 17 -5.15 -20.51 -13.22
N ASN A 18 -5.63 -20.84 -12.02
CA ASN A 18 -6.41 -22.05 -11.77
C ASN A 18 -7.50 -21.85 -10.69
N PRO A 19 -8.78 -21.65 -11.07
CA PRO A 19 -9.25 -21.41 -12.45
C PRO A 19 -8.75 -20.06 -13.00
N LEU A 20 -8.82 -19.87 -14.33
CA LEU A 20 -8.46 -18.60 -14.96
C LEU A 20 -9.54 -17.56 -14.68
N THR A 21 -9.30 -16.71 -13.68
CA THR A 21 -10.29 -15.79 -13.13
C THR A 21 -9.64 -14.46 -12.75
N LEU A 22 -10.31 -13.37 -13.10
CA LEU A 22 -9.93 -12.02 -12.72
C LEU A 22 -10.74 -11.59 -11.50
N PHE A 23 -10.04 -11.24 -10.43
CA PHE A 23 -10.60 -10.63 -9.22
C PHE A 23 -10.29 -9.13 -9.21
N THR A 24 -11.28 -8.32 -8.86
CA THR A 24 -11.16 -6.87 -8.80
C THR A 24 -11.74 -6.36 -7.48
N MET A 25 -11.02 -5.50 -6.77
CA MET A 25 -11.47 -4.94 -5.50
C MET A 25 -10.98 -3.51 -5.28
N ARG A 26 -11.73 -2.73 -4.50
CA ARG A 26 -11.24 -1.48 -3.90
C ARG A 26 -10.64 -1.79 -2.54
N LEU A 27 -9.55 -1.10 -2.18
CA LEU A 27 -8.86 -1.33 -0.89
C LEU A 27 -9.74 -1.02 0.33
N SER A 28 -10.64 -0.05 0.24
CA SER A 28 -11.61 0.29 1.30
C SER A 28 -12.88 -0.57 1.27
N GLY A 29 -13.13 -1.24 0.15
CA GLY A 29 -14.37 -1.95 -0.13
C GLY A 29 -14.36 -3.35 0.47
N GLY A 30 -15.48 -3.78 1.03
CA GLY A 30 -15.69 -5.16 1.50
C GLY A 30 -16.14 -6.13 0.40
N ILE A 31 -16.10 -5.73 -0.88
CA ILE A 31 -16.63 -6.52 -2.01
C ILE A 31 -15.49 -6.77 -3.00
N ILE A 32 -15.37 -8.03 -3.40
CA ILE A 32 -14.47 -8.48 -4.46
C ILE A 32 -15.35 -8.92 -5.63
N GLU A 33 -15.14 -8.33 -6.80
CA GLU A 33 -15.79 -8.72 -8.05
C GLU A 33 -14.98 -9.83 -8.73
N GLU A 34 -15.68 -10.84 -9.23
CA GLU A 34 -15.09 -11.99 -9.92
C GLU A 34 -15.56 -12.05 -11.37
N LEU A 35 -14.61 -12.21 -12.30
CA LEU A 35 -14.88 -12.46 -13.72
C LEU A 35 -14.09 -13.69 -14.17
N SER A 36 -14.81 -14.78 -14.47
CA SER A 36 -14.18 -15.97 -15.07
C SER A 36 -13.80 -15.69 -16.52
N LEU A 37 -12.54 -15.97 -16.86
CA LEU A 37 -12.01 -15.88 -18.22
C LEU A 37 -11.73 -17.27 -18.82
N GLN A 38 -12.27 -18.31 -18.19
CA GLN A 38 -12.06 -19.68 -18.59
C GLN A 38 -12.53 -19.91 -20.04
N GLY A 39 -11.64 -20.47 -20.87
CA GLY A 39 -11.94 -20.76 -22.28
C GLY A 39 -11.77 -19.58 -23.24
N LEU A 40 -11.55 -18.35 -22.75
CA LEU A 40 -11.18 -17.21 -23.60
C LEU A 40 -9.70 -17.23 -23.98
N ILE A 41 -8.84 -17.67 -23.06
CA ILE A 41 -7.40 -17.84 -23.26
C ILE A 41 -7.06 -19.30 -23.02
N THR A 42 -6.33 -19.90 -23.95
CA THR A 42 -5.90 -21.30 -23.84
C THR A 42 -4.38 -21.38 -24.00
N PRO A 43 -3.64 -21.44 -22.88
CA PRO A 43 -2.21 -21.66 -22.91
C PRO A 43 -1.84 -22.96 -23.65
N VAL A 44 -0.64 -23.01 -24.21
CA VAL A 44 -0.16 -24.20 -24.90
C VAL A 44 -0.05 -25.36 -23.91
N ARG A 45 -0.65 -26.52 -24.25
CA ARG A 45 -0.64 -27.70 -23.37
C ARG A 45 0.80 -28.12 -23.06
N GLY A 46 1.09 -28.34 -21.79
CA GLY A 46 2.41 -28.77 -21.30
C GLY A 46 3.40 -27.62 -21.09
N ALA A 47 3.08 -26.39 -21.51
CA ALA A 47 3.86 -25.21 -21.18
C ALA A 47 3.45 -24.64 -19.82
N ARG A 48 4.35 -23.88 -19.19
CA ARG A 48 4.05 -23.09 -18.00
C ARG A 48 3.43 -21.75 -18.46
N PRO A 49 2.15 -21.48 -18.18
CA PRO A 49 1.52 -20.23 -18.59
C PRO A 49 2.10 -19.06 -17.77
N LEU A 50 2.39 -17.97 -18.47
CA LEU A 50 2.74 -16.68 -17.89
C LEU A 50 1.77 -15.65 -18.44
N PHE A 51 1.26 -14.83 -17.52
CA PHE A 51 0.27 -13.80 -17.84
C PHE A 51 0.82 -12.45 -17.44
N THR A 52 0.64 -11.47 -18.33
CA THR A 52 0.86 -10.06 -18.01
C THR A 52 -0.50 -9.36 -17.98
N LEU A 53 -0.78 -8.68 -16.87
CA LEU A 53 -1.98 -7.86 -16.68
C LEU A 53 -1.56 -6.39 -16.71
N SER A 54 -2.25 -5.55 -17.47
CA SER A 54 -1.96 -4.12 -17.53
C SER A 54 -3.23 -3.28 -17.63
N PRO A 55 -3.35 -2.21 -16.82
CA PRO A 55 -4.51 -1.32 -16.87
C PRO A 55 -4.47 -0.39 -18.08
N LEU A 56 -5.65 -0.04 -18.58
CA LEU A 56 -5.91 0.92 -19.64
C LEU A 56 -7.06 1.85 -19.21
N ASP A 57 -7.08 3.08 -19.73
CA ASP A 57 -8.15 4.06 -19.47
C ASP A 57 -8.37 4.27 -17.95
N ASN A 58 -7.30 4.55 -17.20
CA ASN A 58 -7.31 4.69 -15.73
C ASN A 58 -7.84 3.46 -14.97
N GLY A 59 -7.76 2.26 -15.56
CA GLY A 59 -8.18 1.01 -14.94
C GLY A 59 -9.62 0.60 -15.26
N GLU A 60 -10.35 1.33 -16.12
CA GLU A 60 -11.67 0.91 -16.59
C GLU A 60 -11.59 -0.31 -17.52
N ARG A 61 -10.48 -0.43 -18.25
CA ARG A 61 -10.17 -1.56 -19.12
C ARG A 61 -8.88 -2.21 -18.69
N LEU A 62 -8.77 -3.51 -18.89
CA LEU A 62 -7.59 -4.30 -18.58
C LEU A 62 -7.16 -5.06 -19.82
N LEU A 63 -5.85 -5.09 -20.06
CA LEU A 63 -5.23 -5.88 -21.09
C LEU A 63 -4.56 -7.09 -20.44
N ILE A 64 -4.88 -8.29 -20.94
CA ILE A 64 -4.34 -9.56 -20.48
C ILE A 64 -3.62 -10.20 -21.66
N HIS A 65 -2.33 -10.45 -21.48
CA HIS A 65 -1.50 -11.17 -22.43
C HIS A 65 -1.09 -12.51 -21.85
N GLU A 66 -1.13 -13.57 -22.67
CA GLU A 66 -0.61 -14.89 -22.31
C GLU A 66 0.55 -15.26 -23.24
N GLU A 67 1.70 -15.52 -22.63
CA GLU A 67 2.98 -15.59 -23.33
C GLU A 67 3.11 -16.81 -24.26
N THR A 68 2.57 -17.97 -23.87
CA THR A 68 2.81 -19.24 -24.59
C THR A 68 2.01 -19.37 -25.89
N SER A 69 0.77 -18.88 -25.88
CA SER A 69 -0.12 -18.86 -27.05
C SER A 69 -0.05 -17.54 -27.81
N ASN A 70 0.61 -16.53 -27.24
CA ASN A 70 0.58 -15.14 -27.70
C ASN A 70 -0.86 -14.63 -27.88
N SER A 71 -1.72 -14.90 -26.91
CA SER A 71 -3.11 -14.44 -26.92
C SER A 71 -3.22 -13.10 -26.20
N LEU A 72 -3.97 -12.17 -26.78
CA LEU A 72 -4.20 -10.84 -26.19
C LEU A 72 -5.69 -10.62 -25.99
N VAL A 73 -6.12 -10.35 -24.77
CA VAL A 73 -7.52 -10.16 -24.40
C VAL A 73 -7.69 -8.82 -23.72
N MET A 74 -8.68 -8.06 -24.17
CA MET A 74 -9.12 -6.83 -23.52
C MET A 74 -10.38 -7.11 -22.73
N VAL A 75 -10.38 -6.71 -21.46
CA VAL A 75 -11.50 -6.81 -20.54
C VAL A 75 -11.97 -5.39 -20.20
N ASP A 76 -13.21 -5.07 -20.52
CA ASP A 76 -13.87 -3.84 -20.11
C ASP A 76 -14.70 -4.10 -18.85
N LEU A 77 -14.29 -3.50 -17.74
CA LEU A 77 -14.94 -3.70 -16.43
C LEU A 77 -16.27 -2.96 -16.37
N THR A 78 -16.39 -1.80 -17.02
CA THR A 78 -17.62 -1.01 -17.05
C THR A 78 -18.71 -1.69 -17.88
N ALA A 79 -18.33 -2.20 -19.06
CA ALA A 79 -19.23 -2.90 -19.96
C ALA A 79 -19.39 -4.39 -19.61
N ARG A 80 -18.56 -4.92 -18.70
CA ARG A 80 -18.48 -6.34 -18.31
C ARG A 80 -18.30 -7.27 -19.51
N ARG A 81 -17.37 -6.92 -20.39
CA ARG A 81 -17.10 -7.66 -21.63
C ARG A 81 -15.63 -8.00 -21.73
N ALA A 82 -15.34 -9.21 -22.21
CA ALA A 82 -14.00 -9.61 -22.60
C ALA A 82 -13.98 -9.91 -24.10
N SER A 83 -12.96 -9.43 -24.79
CA SER A 83 -12.79 -9.62 -26.24
C SER A 83 -11.34 -9.90 -26.59
N HIS A 84 -11.12 -10.86 -27.48
CA HIS A 84 -9.80 -11.15 -28.01
C HIS A 84 -9.37 -10.06 -29.01
N ILE A 85 -8.13 -9.57 -28.89
CA ILE A 85 -7.50 -8.70 -29.87
C ILE A 85 -6.73 -9.61 -30.84
N PRO A 86 -7.14 -9.71 -32.11
CA PRO A 86 -6.48 -10.59 -33.06
C PRO A 86 -5.08 -10.04 -33.40
N LEU A 87 -4.06 -10.87 -33.23
CA LEU A 87 -2.66 -10.49 -33.51
C LEU A 87 -2.20 -11.09 -34.83
N LEU A 88 -1.37 -10.37 -35.59
CA LEU A 88 -0.89 -10.84 -36.90
C LEU A 88 -0.02 -12.11 -36.75
N SER A 89 0.73 -12.19 -35.66
CA SER A 89 1.52 -13.34 -35.25
C SER A 89 0.68 -14.60 -34.99
N THR A 90 -0.58 -14.46 -34.57
CA THR A 90 -1.50 -15.60 -34.35
C THR A 90 -2.13 -16.14 -35.64
N PHE A 91 -2.24 -15.36 -36.71
CA PHE A 91 -2.88 -15.78 -37.96
C PHE A 91 -2.06 -16.75 -38.82
N LYS A 92 -0.74 -16.88 -38.59
CA LYS A 92 0.13 -17.73 -39.42
C LYS A 92 0.01 -19.24 -39.14
N SER A 93 -0.75 -19.69 -38.13
CA SER A 93 -0.64 -21.04 -37.59
C SER A 93 -1.68 -22.08 -38.07
N THR A 94 -2.34 -21.92 -39.22
CA THR A 94 -3.19 -23.01 -39.77
C THR A 94 -2.39 -24.16 -40.40
N ARG A 95 -1.10 -23.98 -40.68
CA ARG A 95 -0.16 -25.08 -40.98
C ARG A 95 0.56 -25.65 -39.76
N ASP A 96 0.65 -24.89 -38.67
CA ASP A 96 1.41 -25.26 -37.47
C ASP A 96 0.59 -26.01 -36.41
N SER A 97 -0.74 -26.09 -36.55
CA SER A 97 -1.57 -26.87 -35.62
C SER A 97 -1.18 -28.36 -35.57
N PHE A 98 -0.63 -28.89 -36.68
CA PHE A 98 -0.08 -30.24 -36.76
C PHE A 98 1.36 -30.36 -36.21
N VAL A 99 2.13 -29.27 -36.22
CA VAL A 99 3.51 -29.23 -35.71
C VAL A 99 3.54 -29.07 -34.19
N ARG A 100 2.59 -28.33 -33.60
CA ARG A 100 2.46 -28.17 -32.14
C ARG A 100 2.21 -29.48 -31.39
N THR A 101 1.63 -30.49 -32.04
CA THR A 101 1.45 -31.86 -31.50
C THR A 101 2.73 -32.71 -31.54
N LEU A 102 3.76 -32.29 -32.25
CA LEU A 102 5.01 -33.06 -32.48
C LEU A 102 6.25 -32.43 -31.82
N GLY A 103 6.05 -31.60 -30.79
CA GLY A 103 7.13 -31.21 -29.87
C GLY A 103 8.10 -30.15 -30.39
N ALA A 104 7.64 -29.15 -31.16
CA ALA A 104 8.45 -27.99 -31.52
C ALA A 104 7.73 -26.65 -31.26
N GLU A 105 8.46 -25.79 -30.54
CA GLU A 105 8.32 -24.35 -30.28
C GLU A 105 7.08 -23.87 -29.51
N ILE A 106 7.21 -23.86 -28.17
CA ILE A 106 6.45 -22.96 -27.29
C ILE A 106 6.90 -21.54 -27.64
N GLY A 107 5.98 -20.69 -28.08
CA GLY A 107 6.32 -19.28 -28.30
C GLY A 107 6.60 -18.61 -26.97
N ASN A 108 7.79 -18.03 -26.78
CA ASN A 108 8.10 -17.22 -25.61
C ASN A 108 7.87 -15.75 -25.95
N TRP A 109 6.61 -15.36 -26.09
CA TRP A 109 6.26 -13.96 -26.38
C TRP A 109 6.21 -13.16 -25.10
N HIS A 110 6.83 -11.99 -25.08
CA HIS A 110 6.70 -11.03 -23.99
C HIS A 110 6.03 -9.76 -24.46
N ILE A 111 5.25 -9.14 -23.57
CA ILE A 111 4.59 -7.85 -23.80
C ILE A 111 5.22 -6.76 -22.94
N MET A 112 5.49 -5.62 -23.55
CA MET A 112 5.90 -4.39 -22.88
C MET A 112 4.76 -3.39 -22.90
N THR A 113 4.44 -2.88 -21.71
CA THR A 113 3.25 -2.06 -21.47
C THR A 113 3.54 -0.64 -21.01
N ALA A 114 4.82 -0.26 -20.89
CA ALA A 114 5.21 1.07 -20.43
C ALA A 114 4.67 2.24 -21.29
N LEU A 115 4.33 1.99 -22.57
CA LEU A 115 3.81 3.01 -23.48
C LEU A 115 2.29 3.13 -23.52
N LEU A 116 1.55 2.27 -22.80
CA LEU A 116 0.08 2.30 -22.79
C LEU A 116 -0.46 3.65 -22.34
N GLY A 117 0.06 4.20 -21.25
CA GLY A 117 -0.44 5.47 -20.68
C GLY A 117 -0.23 6.69 -21.57
N GLN A 118 0.74 6.66 -22.49
CA GLN A 118 1.10 7.81 -23.33
C GLN A 118 0.60 7.69 -24.78
N THR A 119 0.60 6.48 -25.34
CA THR A 119 0.33 6.26 -26.77
C THR A 119 -0.74 5.19 -27.06
N ASN A 120 -1.25 4.52 -26.02
CA ASN A 120 -2.12 3.35 -26.14
C ASN A 120 -1.50 2.19 -26.96
N CYS A 121 -0.17 2.16 -27.06
CA CYS A 121 0.57 1.12 -27.76
C CYS A 121 1.16 0.09 -26.80
N VAL A 122 1.13 -1.17 -27.22
CA VAL A 122 1.86 -2.28 -26.59
C VAL A 122 2.83 -2.90 -27.58
N ILE A 123 3.94 -3.40 -27.07
CA ILE A 123 4.97 -4.05 -27.89
C ILE A 123 5.06 -5.49 -27.48
N LEU A 124 4.84 -6.40 -28.42
CA LEU A 124 5.00 -7.83 -28.25
C LEU A 124 6.27 -8.28 -28.99
N TYR A 125 7.10 -9.10 -28.38
CA TYR A 125 8.29 -9.63 -29.05
C TYR A 125 8.56 -11.07 -28.63
N GLU A 126 9.23 -11.80 -29.51
CA GLU A 126 9.59 -13.21 -29.31
C GLU A 126 10.99 -13.33 -28.70
N ILE A 127 11.11 -13.83 -27.47
CA ILE A 127 12.42 -14.10 -26.84
C ILE A 127 13.14 -15.22 -27.59
N GLY A 128 14.39 -14.96 -27.96
CA GLY A 128 15.20 -15.85 -28.82
C GLY A 128 14.76 -15.81 -30.28
N GLY A 129 13.68 -15.10 -30.61
CA GLY A 129 13.24 -14.83 -31.97
C GLY A 129 13.72 -13.46 -32.46
N SER A 130 13.35 -13.12 -33.69
CA SER A 130 13.70 -11.84 -34.31
C SER A 130 12.48 -10.94 -34.54
N LYS A 131 11.27 -11.38 -34.17
CA LYS A 131 10.02 -10.67 -34.48
C LYS A 131 9.58 -9.78 -33.33
N ALA A 132 9.11 -8.58 -33.69
CA ALA A 132 8.41 -7.67 -32.79
C ALA A 132 7.14 -7.14 -33.47
N GLU A 133 6.09 -6.94 -32.69
CA GLU A 133 4.77 -6.45 -33.09
C GLU A 133 4.36 -5.29 -32.18
N VAL A 134 3.98 -4.17 -32.76
CA VAL A 134 3.50 -2.97 -32.06
C VAL A 134 2.01 -2.85 -32.32
N VAL A 135 1.21 -2.93 -31.27
CA VAL A 135 -0.25 -2.91 -31.37
C VAL A 135 -0.77 -1.67 -30.68
N ASN A 136 -1.45 -0.80 -31.43
CA ASN A 136 -2.21 0.29 -30.85
C ASN A 136 -3.61 -0.21 -30.50
N VAL A 137 -3.92 -0.24 -29.21
CA VAL A 137 -5.17 -0.81 -28.68
C VAL A 137 -6.37 0.09 -28.99
N SER A 138 -6.15 1.41 -29.13
CA SER A 138 -7.23 2.36 -29.41
C SER A 138 -7.67 2.38 -30.88
N THR A 139 -6.72 2.30 -31.82
CA THR A 139 -7.00 2.28 -33.26
C THR A 139 -7.12 0.86 -33.82
N MET A 140 -6.80 -0.16 -33.01
CA MET A 140 -6.74 -1.57 -33.41
C MET A 140 -5.82 -1.81 -34.62
N THR A 141 -4.72 -1.06 -34.69
CA THR A 141 -3.70 -1.19 -35.75
C THR A 141 -2.48 -1.91 -35.21
N ALA A 142 -1.93 -2.84 -35.99
CA ALA A 142 -0.71 -3.57 -35.64
C ALA A 142 0.38 -3.36 -36.71
N LEU A 143 1.62 -3.13 -36.26
CA LEU A 143 2.82 -3.04 -37.09
C LEU A 143 3.75 -4.18 -36.68
N THR A 144 4.23 -4.96 -37.64
CA THR A 144 5.19 -6.05 -37.37
C THR A 144 6.49 -5.78 -38.09
N PHE A 145 7.61 -5.99 -37.41
CA PHE A 145 8.94 -5.90 -38.01
C PHE A 145 9.86 -6.99 -37.47
N CYS A 146 10.94 -7.23 -38.22
CA CYS A 146 11.98 -8.19 -37.86
C CYS A 146 13.28 -7.47 -37.56
N LEU A 147 13.87 -7.77 -36.42
CA LEU A 147 15.20 -7.31 -36.03
C LEU A 147 16.27 -8.20 -36.69
N PRO A 148 17.48 -7.66 -36.94
CA PRO A 148 18.56 -8.40 -37.61
C PRO A 148 19.26 -9.44 -36.71
N PHE A 149 18.80 -9.60 -35.47
CA PHE A 149 19.37 -10.50 -34.45
C PHE A 149 18.27 -11.10 -33.57
N HIS A 150 18.65 -12.05 -32.72
CA HIS A 150 17.74 -12.71 -31.78
C HIS A 150 17.60 -11.88 -30.51
N VAL A 151 16.36 -11.54 -30.13
CA VAL A 151 16.08 -10.63 -29.02
C VAL A 151 16.09 -11.37 -27.69
N SER A 152 16.77 -10.81 -26.69
CA SER A 152 16.70 -11.23 -25.30
C SER A 152 15.70 -10.38 -24.51
N SER A 153 15.81 -9.06 -24.59
CA SER A 153 14.90 -8.13 -23.91
C SER A 153 14.70 -6.82 -24.70
N ILE A 154 13.55 -6.20 -24.50
CA ILE A 154 13.23 -4.85 -24.99
C ILE A 154 12.78 -4.02 -23.78
N ASN A 155 13.43 -2.88 -23.57
CA ASN A 155 13.12 -1.91 -22.53
C ASN A 155 12.75 -0.57 -23.18
N LEU A 156 11.83 0.18 -22.56
CA LEU A 156 11.20 1.37 -23.16
C LEU A 156 11.51 2.63 -22.34
N PRO A 157 12.75 3.18 -22.43
CA PRO A 157 13.13 4.38 -21.71
C PRO A 157 12.41 5.64 -22.21
N SER A 158 11.93 5.66 -23.45
CA SER A 158 11.13 6.75 -24.00
C SER A 158 10.25 6.23 -25.15
N ILE A 159 9.22 7.00 -25.53
CA ILE A 159 8.36 6.72 -26.70
C ILE A 159 9.21 6.57 -27.97
N ASP A 160 10.25 7.39 -28.10
CA ASP A 160 11.00 7.53 -29.35
C ASP A 160 12.25 6.67 -29.41
N LYS A 161 12.68 6.09 -28.27
CA LYS A 161 13.93 5.32 -28.15
C LYS A 161 13.72 4.09 -27.30
N TRP A 162 14.02 2.94 -27.88
CA TRP A 162 13.92 1.64 -27.22
C TRP A 162 15.30 1.06 -27.02
N LEU A 163 15.51 0.42 -25.87
CA LEU A 163 16.75 -0.26 -25.52
C LEU A 163 16.56 -1.75 -25.74
N ILE A 164 17.32 -2.32 -26.67
CA ILE A 164 17.18 -3.72 -27.10
C ILE A 164 18.46 -4.47 -26.75
N GLU A 165 18.33 -5.65 -26.15
CA GLU A 165 19.43 -6.56 -25.85
C GLU A 165 19.31 -7.83 -26.71
N ASP A 166 20.39 -8.23 -27.38
CA ASP A 166 20.51 -9.50 -28.10
C ASP A 166 20.80 -10.65 -27.11
N THR A 167 20.47 -11.89 -27.49
CA THR A 167 20.93 -13.14 -26.87
C THR A 167 22.44 -13.22 -26.64
N ALA A 168 23.26 -12.49 -27.43
CA ALA A 168 24.70 -12.33 -27.21
C ALA A 168 25.08 -11.23 -26.20
N SER A 169 24.10 -10.69 -25.44
CA SER A 169 24.26 -9.58 -24.47
C SER A 169 24.76 -8.25 -25.06
N LYS A 170 24.64 -8.07 -26.38
CA LYS A 170 24.91 -6.80 -27.06
C LYS A 170 23.70 -5.89 -26.96
N LYS A 171 23.93 -4.60 -26.67
CA LYS A 171 22.88 -3.61 -26.46
C LYS A 171 22.79 -2.64 -27.64
N TYR A 172 21.57 -2.33 -28.05
CA TYR A 172 21.23 -1.49 -29.19
C TYR A 172 20.18 -0.46 -28.78
N VAL A 173 20.21 0.72 -29.38
CA VAL A 173 19.13 1.71 -29.33
C VAL A 173 18.38 1.66 -30.64
N LEU A 174 17.07 1.47 -30.56
CA LEU A 174 16.16 1.60 -31.70
C LEU A 174 15.40 2.92 -31.55
N SER A 175 15.67 3.87 -32.44
CA SER A 175 15.11 5.22 -32.41
C SER A 175 14.22 5.50 -33.62
N LYS A 176 13.30 6.45 -33.48
CA LYS A 176 12.52 6.95 -34.62
C LYS A 176 13.40 7.76 -35.56
N ALA A 177 13.32 7.48 -36.86
CA ALA A 177 14.00 8.27 -37.88
C ALA A 177 13.39 9.68 -37.99
N THR A 178 12.06 9.78 -37.90
CA THR A 178 11.34 11.04 -37.76
C THR A 178 10.37 10.98 -36.58
N PRO A 179 10.15 12.08 -35.83
CA PRO A 179 9.24 12.08 -34.67
C PRO A 179 7.80 11.67 -35.01
N THR A 180 7.39 11.85 -36.27
CA THR A 180 6.07 11.49 -36.80
C THR A 180 5.92 10.02 -37.13
N ASP A 181 7.02 9.24 -37.13
CA ASP A 181 6.95 7.82 -37.44
C ASP A 181 6.16 7.07 -36.35
N PRO A 182 5.27 6.14 -36.75
CA PRO A 182 4.45 5.39 -35.80
C PRO A 182 5.26 4.41 -34.96
N CYS A 183 6.43 3.97 -35.46
CA CYS A 183 7.34 3.06 -34.78
C CYS A 183 8.80 3.42 -35.07
N PRO A 184 9.73 3.13 -34.16
CA PRO A 184 11.14 3.40 -34.40
C PRO A 184 11.73 2.43 -35.44
N SER A 185 12.72 2.91 -36.19
CA SER A 185 13.25 2.24 -37.38
C SER A 185 14.77 2.36 -37.53
N LEU A 186 15.41 3.27 -36.82
CA LEU A 186 16.85 3.48 -36.84
C LEU A 186 17.51 2.68 -35.71
N LEU A 187 18.28 1.67 -36.07
CA LEU A 187 18.96 0.80 -35.10
C LEU A 187 20.44 1.20 -35.00
N GLN A 188 20.89 1.50 -33.79
CA GLN A 188 22.26 1.90 -33.50
C GLN A 188 22.84 1.03 -32.38
N PRO A 189 24.04 0.45 -32.54
CA PRO A 189 24.73 -0.20 -31.42
C PRO A 189 25.13 0.85 -30.38
N ILE A 190 25.05 0.49 -29.10
CA ILE A 190 25.63 1.33 -28.03
C ILE A 190 27.13 1.06 -28.01
N GLU A 191 27.92 2.02 -28.49
CA GLU A 191 29.39 1.94 -28.42
C GLU A 191 29.87 2.02 -26.96
N ASP A 192 30.95 1.30 -26.63
CA ASP A 192 31.55 1.05 -25.29
C ASP A 192 32.05 2.30 -24.52
N THR A 193 31.49 3.48 -24.77
CA THR A 193 31.77 4.70 -24.01
C THR A 193 31.33 4.59 -22.54
N CYS A 194 30.34 3.74 -22.26
CA CYS A 194 29.93 3.36 -20.90
C CYS A 194 30.32 1.89 -20.66
N ASN A 195 30.80 1.54 -19.46
CA ASN A 195 31.07 0.15 -19.04
C ASN A 195 29.77 -0.67 -18.89
N THR A 196 29.04 -0.88 -19.99
CA THR A 196 27.75 -1.59 -20.02
C THR A 196 27.88 -3.08 -19.67
N SER A 197 29.09 -3.62 -19.69
CA SER A 197 29.43 -4.96 -19.21
C SER A 197 29.09 -5.16 -17.72
N MET A 198 29.15 -4.09 -16.92
CA MET A 198 28.81 -4.15 -15.49
C MET A 198 27.31 -4.25 -15.23
N LEU A 199 26.45 -3.85 -16.19
CA LEU A 199 25.01 -3.88 -16.01
C LEU A 199 24.46 -5.31 -16.08
N GLY A 200 25.02 -6.18 -16.92
CA GLY A 200 24.41 -7.48 -17.19
C GLY A 200 23.07 -7.34 -17.94
N PHE A 201 22.10 -8.19 -17.59
CA PHE A 201 20.75 -8.24 -18.15
C PHE A 201 19.85 -7.17 -17.51
N ILE A 202 19.17 -6.38 -18.34
CA ILE A 202 18.26 -5.31 -17.88
C ILE A 202 16.86 -5.88 -17.72
N GLY A 203 16.40 -6.00 -16.47
CA GLY A 203 15.10 -6.55 -16.13
C GLY A 203 13.98 -5.52 -16.03
N ALA A 204 14.30 -4.27 -15.69
CA ALA A 204 13.33 -3.18 -15.72
C ALA A 204 14.03 -1.85 -16.00
N CYS A 205 13.32 -0.95 -16.67
CA CYS A 205 13.77 0.39 -17.03
C CYS A 205 12.59 1.33 -16.88
N ASP A 206 12.79 2.45 -16.19
CA ASP A 206 11.77 3.48 -16.09
C ASP A 206 11.61 4.23 -17.42
N SER A 207 10.43 4.75 -17.70
CA SER A 207 10.14 5.56 -18.90
C SER A 207 10.32 7.05 -18.67
N GLU A 208 10.38 7.48 -17.41
CA GLU A 208 10.49 8.89 -17.01
C GLU A 208 11.75 9.14 -16.17
N SER A 209 12.14 10.41 -16.07
CA SER A 209 13.29 10.84 -15.26
C SER A 209 12.94 10.97 -13.79
N LEU A 210 13.90 10.69 -12.90
CA LEU A 210 13.80 11.09 -11.50
C LEU A 210 13.74 12.61 -11.38
N PRO A 211 12.94 13.15 -10.45
CA PRO A 211 12.91 14.58 -10.16
C PRO A 211 14.29 15.11 -9.76
N PHE A 212 14.54 16.39 -10.05
CA PHE A 212 15.82 17.06 -9.79
C PHE A 212 16.32 16.89 -8.36
N ASP A 213 15.44 17.08 -7.37
CA ASP A 213 15.80 16.98 -5.96
C ASP A 213 16.25 15.55 -5.61
N MET A 214 15.50 14.55 -6.03
CA MET A 214 15.82 13.13 -5.79
C MET A 214 17.08 12.69 -6.53
N LEU A 215 17.27 13.11 -7.79
CA LEU A 215 18.49 12.82 -8.54
C LEU A 215 19.70 13.43 -7.85
N SER A 216 19.57 14.67 -7.37
CA SER A 216 20.66 15.38 -6.71
C SER A 216 21.06 14.72 -5.39
N GLU A 217 20.08 14.27 -4.61
CA GLU A 217 20.30 13.51 -3.38
C GLU A 217 20.87 12.12 -3.64
N ALA A 218 20.34 11.41 -4.65
CA ALA A 218 20.80 10.07 -5.03
C ALA A 218 22.23 10.06 -5.58
N LEU A 219 22.67 11.10 -6.28
CA LEU A 219 24.04 11.19 -6.80
C LEU A 219 24.97 12.01 -5.91
N SER A 220 24.45 12.65 -4.86
CA SER A 220 25.18 13.64 -4.04
C SER A 220 25.84 14.75 -4.88
N GLN A 221 25.24 15.08 -6.02
CA GLN A 221 25.73 16.04 -7.00
C GLN A 221 24.55 16.83 -7.57
N LYS A 222 24.70 18.14 -7.75
CA LYS A 222 23.63 18.98 -8.34
C LYS A 222 23.60 18.77 -9.85
N ILE A 223 22.94 17.71 -10.28
CA ILE A 223 22.80 17.36 -11.69
C ILE A 223 21.36 17.66 -12.10
N ASN A 224 21.20 18.48 -13.14
CA ASN A 224 19.92 18.69 -13.79
C ASN A 224 20.03 18.20 -15.23
N ALA A 225 19.90 16.88 -15.40
CA ALA A 225 19.98 16.24 -16.69
C ALA A 225 18.92 15.12 -16.78
N PRO A 226 18.45 14.81 -18.00
CA PRO A 226 17.58 13.67 -18.22
C PRO A 226 18.25 12.40 -17.70
N ASN A 227 17.48 11.52 -17.09
CA ASN A 227 18.03 10.33 -16.48
C ASN A 227 17.03 9.17 -16.56
N ARG A 228 17.52 7.92 -16.45
CA ARG A 228 16.70 6.72 -16.34
C ARG A 228 17.23 5.78 -15.27
N VAL A 229 16.31 5.32 -14.43
CA VAL A 229 16.58 4.27 -13.45
C VAL A 229 16.47 2.91 -14.12
N LEU A 230 17.48 2.09 -13.91
CA LEU A 230 17.63 0.75 -14.48
C LEU A 230 17.75 -0.28 -13.35
N CYS A 231 17.07 -1.40 -13.52
CA CYS A 231 17.17 -2.57 -12.67
C CYS A 231 17.83 -3.70 -13.45
N THR A 232 18.91 -4.27 -12.92
CA THR A 232 19.63 -5.34 -13.62
C THR A 232 19.89 -6.55 -12.73
N ASP A 233 20.40 -7.62 -13.34
CA ASP A 233 20.81 -8.87 -12.68
C ASP A 233 22.20 -8.82 -12.00
N HIS A 234 22.98 -7.75 -12.19
CA HIS A 234 24.25 -7.51 -11.49
C HIS A 234 24.25 -6.32 -10.51
N THR A 235 23.21 -5.48 -10.48
CA THR A 235 23.24 -4.21 -9.73
C THR A 235 21.98 -4.02 -8.89
N TYR A 236 22.12 -3.54 -7.65
CA TYR A 236 20.99 -3.14 -6.79
C TYR A 236 20.16 -2.03 -7.44
N ALA A 237 20.86 -1.09 -8.07
CA ALA A 237 20.29 -0.06 -8.91
C ALA A 237 21.34 0.44 -9.91
N ALA A 238 20.89 1.01 -11.01
CA ALA A 238 21.72 1.83 -11.87
C ALA A 238 20.94 3.06 -12.35
N ILE A 239 21.62 4.19 -12.50
CA ILE A 239 21.07 5.43 -13.05
C ILE A 239 21.92 5.81 -14.25
N SER A 240 21.29 5.93 -15.42
CA SER A 240 21.92 6.51 -16.60
C SER A 240 21.53 7.98 -16.68
N VAL A 241 22.50 8.88 -16.68
CA VAL A 241 22.34 10.33 -16.81
C VAL A 241 22.72 10.73 -18.24
N GLY A 242 21.89 11.59 -18.84
CA GLY A 242 21.94 11.99 -20.25
C GLY A 242 21.10 11.12 -21.16
N PHE A 243 20.82 9.87 -20.78
CA PHE A 243 20.01 8.97 -21.59
C PHE A 243 18.51 9.07 -21.23
N PRO A 244 17.60 8.98 -22.22
CA PRO A 244 17.82 8.79 -23.65
C PRO A 244 17.95 10.07 -24.50
N GLU A 245 17.88 11.28 -23.94
CA GLU A 245 17.70 12.51 -24.72
C GLU A 245 19.00 13.19 -25.21
N LEU A 246 20.12 13.04 -24.50
CA LEU A 246 21.39 13.70 -24.80
C LEU A 246 22.34 12.79 -25.58
N ASP A 247 22.08 12.58 -26.88
CA ASP A 247 22.93 11.70 -27.74
C ASP A 247 24.34 12.26 -28.01
N GLN A 248 24.53 13.58 -27.85
CA GLN A 248 25.74 14.28 -28.27
C GLN A 248 26.79 14.38 -27.15
N THR A 249 26.34 14.32 -25.89
CA THR A 249 27.20 14.28 -24.71
C THR A 249 27.19 12.84 -24.20
N GLY A 250 28.36 12.22 -24.02
CA GLY A 250 28.42 10.83 -23.55
C GLY A 250 27.56 10.62 -22.30
N ASN A 251 26.84 9.50 -22.26
CA ASN A 251 25.98 9.18 -21.12
C ASN A 251 26.83 8.78 -19.92
N GLU A 252 26.50 9.30 -18.75
CA GLU A 252 27.13 8.90 -17.50
C GLU A 252 26.33 7.78 -16.86
N LEU A 253 27.01 6.76 -16.35
CA LEU A 253 26.38 5.59 -15.76
C LEU A 253 26.83 5.44 -14.31
N TYR A 254 25.89 5.60 -13.39
CA TYR A 254 26.08 5.38 -11.95
C TYR A 254 25.50 4.04 -11.58
N VAL A 255 26.29 3.19 -10.94
CA VAL A 255 25.94 1.79 -10.66
C VAL A 255 26.20 1.44 -9.21
N TRP A 256 25.25 0.75 -8.58
CA TRP A 256 25.41 0.13 -7.27
C TRP A 256 25.50 -1.40 -7.46
N PRO A 257 26.72 -1.95 -7.60
CA PRO A 257 26.91 -3.36 -7.94
C PRO A 257 26.52 -4.29 -6.80
N ARG A 258 26.10 -5.50 -7.16
CA ARG A 258 25.91 -6.62 -6.23
C ARG A 258 27.11 -7.55 -6.24
N GLN A 259 27.29 -8.27 -5.14
CA GLN A 259 28.29 -9.33 -5.05
C GLN A 259 27.83 -10.57 -5.84
N ASP A 260 26.58 -10.98 -5.63
CA ASP A 260 26.00 -12.14 -6.30
C ASP A 260 25.06 -11.72 -7.44
N LYS A 261 25.23 -12.38 -8.58
CA LYS A 261 24.32 -12.28 -9.72
C LYS A 261 22.95 -12.84 -9.32
N LEU A 262 21.90 -12.11 -9.65
CA LEU A 262 20.55 -12.64 -9.50
C LEU A 262 20.26 -13.64 -10.63
N PRO A 263 19.61 -14.78 -10.31
CA PRO A 263 19.13 -15.68 -11.34
C PRO A 263 18.15 -14.95 -12.25
N GLY A 264 18.20 -15.27 -13.54
CA GLY A 264 17.47 -14.56 -14.60
C GLY A 264 15.93 -14.65 -14.52
N ASN A 265 15.39 -15.33 -13.51
CA ASN A 265 13.95 -15.42 -13.23
C ASN A 265 13.58 -14.76 -11.88
N SER A 266 14.42 -13.86 -11.36
CA SER A 266 14.10 -13.08 -10.16
C SER A 266 13.00 -12.09 -10.53
N GLY A 267 11.83 -12.21 -9.93
CA GLY A 267 10.59 -11.56 -10.35
C GLY A 267 10.71 -10.05 -10.65
N THR A 268 9.74 -9.55 -11.42
CA THR A 268 9.72 -8.19 -11.97
C THR A 268 9.95 -7.15 -10.87
N ALA A 269 11.04 -6.39 -11.02
CA ALA A 269 11.33 -5.26 -10.15
C ALA A 269 10.40 -4.09 -10.47
N ILE A 270 10.00 -3.36 -9.42
CA ILE A 270 9.17 -2.16 -9.54
C ILE A 270 9.98 -0.96 -9.13
N ILE A 271 9.95 0.08 -9.97
CA ILE A 271 10.57 1.36 -9.70
C ILE A 271 9.49 2.29 -9.17
N LEU A 272 9.56 2.62 -7.87
CA LEU A 272 8.71 3.61 -7.21
C LEU A 272 9.37 4.99 -7.34
N ARG A 273 9.13 5.62 -8.50
CA ARG A 273 9.74 6.90 -8.90
C ARG A 273 9.47 8.02 -7.89
N ASP A 274 8.25 8.11 -7.38
CA ASP A 274 7.80 9.16 -6.47
C ASP A 274 8.57 9.22 -5.13
N CYS A 275 9.26 8.14 -4.76
CA CYS A 275 10.12 8.10 -3.58
C CYS A 275 11.55 7.63 -3.88
N GLY A 276 11.93 7.51 -5.16
CA GLY A 276 13.25 7.05 -5.57
C GLY A 276 13.64 5.67 -5.02
N GLN A 277 12.67 4.75 -4.90
CA GLN A 277 12.91 3.40 -4.39
C GLN A 277 12.75 2.36 -5.51
N ILE A 278 13.55 1.30 -5.45
CA ILE A 278 13.39 0.11 -6.29
C ILE A 278 13.02 -1.03 -5.38
N VAL A 279 11.91 -1.71 -5.67
CA VAL A 279 11.45 -2.86 -4.89
C VAL A 279 11.44 -4.10 -5.75
N ARG A 280 12.00 -5.18 -5.23
CA ARG A 280 12.05 -6.46 -5.93
C ARG A 280 11.77 -7.64 -5.00
N PRO A 281 11.12 -8.71 -5.48
CA PRO A 281 11.00 -9.96 -4.73
C PRO A 281 12.33 -10.72 -4.82
N VAL A 282 12.82 -11.20 -3.68
CA VAL A 282 14.02 -12.04 -3.59
C VAL A 282 13.76 -13.27 -2.72
N SER A 283 14.43 -14.38 -3.04
CA SER A 283 14.37 -15.60 -2.24
C SER A 283 15.28 -15.51 -1.03
N SER A 284 15.05 -16.35 -0.02
CA SER A 284 15.89 -16.38 1.20
C SER A 284 17.36 -16.69 0.92
N SER A 285 17.68 -17.33 -0.22
CA SER A 285 19.07 -17.59 -0.63
C SER A 285 19.82 -16.37 -1.14
N GLN A 286 19.10 -15.31 -1.54
CA GLN A 286 19.66 -14.09 -2.14
C GLN A 286 19.87 -12.98 -1.10
N VAL A 287 19.28 -13.12 0.08
CA VAL A 287 19.43 -12.16 1.17
C VAL A 287 20.76 -12.41 1.88
N PRO A 288 21.52 -11.35 2.26
CA PRO A 288 22.75 -11.49 3.02
C PRO A 288 22.54 -12.31 4.30
N LYS A 289 23.34 -13.37 4.49
CA LYS A 289 23.20 -14.32 5.62
C LYS A 289 23.31 -13.64 6.99
N GLU A 290 24.01 -12.52 7.08
CA GLU A 290 24.12 -11.70 8.29
C GLU A 290 22.77 -11.19 8.79
N LEU A 291 21.88 -10.84 7.86
CA LEU A 291 20.51 -10.38 8.16
C LEU A 291 19.57 -11.54 8.51
N ILE A 292 19.94 -12.78 8.15
CA ILE A 292 19.17 -14.00 8.40
C ILE A 292 19.60 -14.66 9.73
N SER A 293 20.34 -13.98 10.60
CA SER A 293 21.01 -14.62 11.74
C SER A 293 20.07 -15.21 12.83
N SER A 294 20.54 -16.38 13.30
CA SER A 294 20.24 -17.26 14.45
C SER A 294 19.31 -16.83 15.61
N GLU A 295 18.11 -16.33 15.37
CA GLU A 295 17.06 -16.39 16.40
C GLU A 295 16.33 -17.75 16.35
N SER A 296 16.14 -18.36 17.52
CA SER A 296 15.67 -19.75 17.71
C SER A 296 14.25 -20.04 17.20
N VAL A 297 13.53 -19.03 16.70
CA VAL A 297 12.21 -19.16 16.06
C VAL A 297 12.13 -18.15 14.91
N GLN A 298 12.61 -18.51 13.72
CA GLN A 298 12.34 -17.69 12.54
C GLN A 298 10.91 -17.94 12.05
N PRO A 299 10.13 -16.88 11.78
CA PRO A 299 8.83 -17.03 11.15
C PRO A 299 9.01 -17.72 9.79
N VAL A 300 8.09 -18.59 9.40
CA VAL A 300 8.18 -19.24 8.09
C VAL A 300 7.89 -18.20 7.01
N VAL A 301 8.91 -17.87 6.22
CA VAL A 301 8.89 -16.78 5.23
C VAL A 301 8.79 -17.37 3.83
N SER A 302 7.95 -16.78 2.97
CA SER A 302 7.89 -17.15 1.54
C SER A 302 9.03 -16.55 0.72
N GLY A 303 9.58 -15.43 1.17
CA GLY A 303 10.59 -14.63 0.48
C GLY A 303 10.71 -13.25 1.12
N TYR A 304 11.52 -12.38 0.52
CA TYR A 304 11.75 -11.02 1.02
C TYR A 304 11.48 -9.99 -0.08
N LEU A 305 11.09 -8.79 0.33
CA LEU A 305 11.11 -7.60 -0.51
C LEU A 305 12.43 -6.88 -0.28
N GLU A 306 13.31 -6.88 -1.29
CA GLU A 306 14.50 -6.05 -1.31
C GLU A 306 14.09 -4.64 -1.76
N ILE A 307 14.35 -3.65 -0.91
CA ILE A 307 14.04 -2.25 -1.14
C ILE A 307 15.36 -1.48 -1.19
N THR A 308 15.71 -1.02 -2.39
CA THR A 308 16.86 -0.15 -2.64
C THR A 308 16.39 1.29 -2.67
N ASP A 309 16.72 2.06 -1.64
CA ASP A 309 16.41 3.48 -1.52
C ASP A 309 17.59 4.31 -2.04
N LEU A 310 17.41 4.87 -3.24
CA LEU A 310 18.42 5.67 -3.93
C LEU A 310 18.68 6.99 -3.21
N VAL A 311 17.63 7.60 -2.66
CA VAL A 311 17.69 8.93 -2.05
C VAL A 311 18.41 8.86 -0.69
N ASN A 312 18.04 7.88 0.14
CA ASN A 312 18.61 7.72 1.48
C ASN A 312 19.85 6.82 1.53
N HIS A 313 20.31 6.29 0.39
CA HIS A 313 21.45 5.38 0.28
C HIS A 313 21.33 4.16 1.20
N LYS A 314 20.13 3.55 1.24
CA LYS A 314 19.81 2.43 2.15
C LYS A 314 19.24 1.24 1.41
N LEU A 315 19.72 0.06 1.79
CA LEU A 315 19.17 -1.22 1.35
C LEU A 315 18.43 -1.88 2.53
N ARG A 316 17.19 -2.30 2.30
CA ARG A 316 16.35 -2.95 3.31
C ARG A 316 15.76 -4.24 2.76
N TYR A 317 15.52 -5.20 3.64
CA TYR A 317 14.85 -6.46 3.31
C TYR A 317 13.65 -6.63 4.25
N LEU A 318 12.44 -6.75 3.69
CA LEU A 318 11.23 -7.02 4.44
C LEU A 318 10.80 -8.47 4.24
N SER A 319 10.55 -9.21 5.31
CA SER A 319 10.09 -10.59 5.24
C SER A 319 8.61 -10.67 4.85
N VAL A 320 8.28 -11.55 3.92
CA VAL A 320 6.90 -11.81 3.49
C VAL A 320 6.43 -13.15 4.08
N PRO A 321 5.39 -13.16 4.94
CA PRO A 321 4.91 -14.39 5.57
C PRO A 321 4.52 -15.46 4.55
N GLN A 322 4.73 -16.74 4.89
CA GLN A 322 4.29 -17.84 4.03
C GLN A 322 2.77 -17.82 3.82
N PRO A 323 2.27 -18.15 2.61
CA PRO A 323 0.85 -18.36 2.38
C PRO A 323 0.29 -19.47 3.28
N ILE A 324 -0.91 -19.25 3.82
CA ILE A 324 -1.61 -20.19 4.70
C ILE A 324 -2.01 -21.46 3.95
N ALA A 325 -2.46 -21.30 2.71
CA ALA A 325 -2.87 -22.38 1.83
C ALA A 325 -2.37 -22.08 0.41
N VAL A 326 -2.02 -23.13 -0.32
CA VAL A 326 -1.51 -23.02 -1.68
C VAL A 326 -2.19 -24.09 -2.53
N SER A 327 -2.56 -23.74 -3.78
CA SER A 327 -3.16 -24.70 -4.71
C SER A 327 -2.22 -25.89 -4.97
N PRO A 328 -2.73 -27.12 -5.09
CA PRO A 328 -1.91 -28.28 -5.47
C PRO A 328 -1.14 -28.07 -6.79
N VAL A 329 -1.70 -27.29 -7.72
CA VAL A 329 -1.07 -26.97 -9.01
C VAL A 329 0.19 -26.13 -8.85
N THR A 330 0.33 -25.38 -7.75
CA THR A 330 1.54 -24.60 -7.49
C THR A 330 2.77 -25.48 -7.37
N SER A 331 2.64 -26.72 -6.85
CA SER A 331 3.75 -27.68 -6.77
C SER A 331 4.23 -28.20 -8.13
N TRP A 332 3.36 -28.13 -9.15
CA TRP A 332 3.70 -28.46 -10.54
C TRP A 332 4.36 -27.28 -11.26
N LEU A 333 3.93 -26.05 -10.96
CA LEU A 333 4.41 -24.83 -11.64
C LEU A 333 5.69 -24.25 -11.02
N TYR A 334 5.89 -24.44 -9.72
CA TYR A 334 6.92 -23.77 -8.94
C TYR A 334 7.60 -24.75 -7.99
N SER A 335 8.89 -24.51 -7.73
CA SER A 335 9.61 -25.21 -6.66
C SER A 335 9.12 -24.74 -5.30
N SER A 336 9.09 -25.63 -4.30
CA SER A 336 8.70 -25.30 -2.92
C SER A 336 9.56 -24.19 -2.28
N SER A 337 10.79 -23.97 -2.79
CA SER A 337 11.71 -22.92 -2.36
C SER A 337 11.55 -21.59 -3.10
N GLN A 338 10.73 -21.54 -4.15
CA GLN A 338 10.54 -20.39 -5.04
C GLN A 338 9.07 -20.22 -5.39
N LEU A 339 8.26 -19.90 -4.39
CA LEU A 339 6.87 -19.53 -4.60
C LEU A 339 6.81 -18.17 -5.33
N PRO A 340 5.88 -18.01 -6.29
CA PRO A 340 5.72 -16.74 -6.98
C PRO A 340 5.23 -15.67 -6.00
N MET A 341 5.81 -14.49 -6.14
CA MET A 341 5.36 -13.27 -5.50
C MET A 341 5.29 -12.19 -6.57
N TYR A 342 4.08 -11.69 -6.79
CA TYR A 342 3.83 -10.63 -7.75
C TYR A 342 3.69 -9.31 -7.01
N LEU A 343 4.14 -8.23 -7.64
CA LEU A 343 4.12 -6.90 -7.09
C LEU A 343 3.40 -5.96 -8.06
N ALA A 344 2.79 -4.91 -7.53
CA ALA A 344 2.29 -3.77 -8.28
C ALA A 344 2.49 -2.49 -7.47
N ALA A 345 2.86 -1.39 -8.13
CA ALA A 345 2.83 -0.07 -7.51
C ALA A 345 1.37 0.41 -7.39
N GLY A 346 1.03 0.98 -6.25
CA GLY A 346 -0.21 1.72 -6.04
C GLY A 346 0.01 3.22 -6.15
N SER A 347 -1.07 4.00 -6.01
CA SER A 347 -0.97 5.44 -5.79
C SER A 347 -0.28 5.74 -4.46
N ASN A 348 0.14 6.99 -4.28
CA ASN A 348 0.70 7.50 -3.01
C ASN A 348 1.91 6.70 -2.48
N GLN A 349 2.76 6.18 -3.36
CA GLN A 349 3.95 5.40 -2.99
C GLN A 349 3.62 4.07 -2.27
N GLY A 350 2.39 3.58 -2.40
CA GLY A 350 1.99 2.27 -1.88
C GLY A 350 2.52 1.14 -2.76
N LEU A 351 2.74 -0.02 -2.15
CA LEU A 351 3.13 -1.24 -2.86
C LEU A 351 2.16 -2.36 -2.50
N VAL A 352 1.66 -3.07 -3.51
CA VAL A 352 0.80 -4.23 -3.32
C VAL A 352 1.56 -5.47 -3.71
N THR A 353 1.45 -6.53 -2.91
CA THR A 353 1.99 -7.84 -3.24
C THR A 353 0.91 -8.90 -3.19
N VAL A 354 0.98 -9.87 -4.10
CA VAL A 354 0.12 -11.05 -4.09
C VAL A 354 0.98 -12.30 -4.04
N ASP A 355 0.70 -13.18 -3.09
CA ASP A 355 1.39 -14.47 -2.94
C ASP A 355 0.66 -15.61 -3.66
N ALA A 356 1.32 -16.78 -3.71
CA ALA A 356 0.78 -18.00 -4.32
C ALA A 356 -0.50 -18.53 -3.66
N GLY A 357 -0.85 -18.05 -2.47
CA GLY A 357 -2.10 -18.38 -1.77
C GLY A 357 -3.25 -17.41 -2.09
N GLY A 358 -2.99 -16.37 -2.90
CA GLY A 358 -3.97 -15.32 -3.20
C GLY A 358 -4.09 -14.27 -2.10
N CYS A 359 -3.18 -14.25 -1.12
CA CYS A 359 -3.18 -13.24 -0.07
C CYS A 359 -2.57 -11.93 -0.59
N ILE A 360 -3.38 -10.87 -0.58
CA ILE A 360 -3.00 -9.53 -0.96
C ILE A 360 -2.48 -8.80 0.28
N ARG A 361 -1.30 -8.18 0.16
CA ARG A 361 -0.71 -7.36 1.22
C ARG A 361 -0.40 -5.98 0.67
N LEU A 362 -0.74 -4.95 1.46
CA LEU A 362 -0.38 -3.56 1.22
C LEU A 362 0.86 -3.24 2.06
N TRP A 363 1.83 -2.59 1.44
CA TRP A 363 3.09 -2.21 2.03
C TRP A 363 3.32 -0.70 1.86
N GLU A 364 3.84 -0.09 2.92
CA GLU A 364 4.33 1.29 2.90
C GLU A 364 5.84 1.22 3.10
N THR A 365 6.60 1.65 2.09
CA THR A 365 8.08 1.59 2.11
C THR A 365 8.73 2.97 2.13
N SER A 366 8.01 4.01 1.71
CA SER A 366 8.49 5.38 1.69
C SER A 366 8.53 5.96 3.10
N LEU A 367 9.55 6.78 3.38
CA LEU A 367 9.69 7.44 4.68
C LEU A 367 8.51 8.37 4.97
N PHE A 368 8.10 9.14 3.97
CA PHE A 368 7.00 10.10 4.10
C PHE A 368 5.67 9.41 4.44
N SER A 369 5.31 8.34 3.73
CA SER A 369 4.07 7.61 4.00
C SER A 369 4.12 6.94 5.37
N LEU A 370 5.26 6.35 5.76
CA LEU A 370 5.44 5.77 7.10
C LEU A 370 5.30 6.81 8.23
N GLU A 371 5.86 8.01 8.08
CA GLU A 371 5.71 9.09 9.07
C GLU A 371 4.26 9.58 9.20
N LYS A 372 3.57 9.70 8.07
CA LYS A 372 2.14 10.05 8.01
C LYS A 372 1.30 8.98 8.71
N SER A 373 1.44 7.72 8.30
CA SER A 373 0.70 6.59 8.87
C SER A 373 0.99 6.38 10.35
N LEU A 374 2.23 6.59 10.80
CA LEU A 374 2.59 6.58 12.22
C LEU A 374 1.86 7.69 12.99
N SER A 375 1.77 8.89 12.41
CA SER A 375 1.10 10.05 13.02
C SER A 375 -0.41 9.82 13.14
N GLU A 376 -1.04 9.30 12.08
CA GLU A 376 -2.45 8.91 12.08
C GLU A 376 -2.73 7.78 13.08
N TRP A 377 -1.88 6.76 13.12
CA TRP A 377 -1.98 5.67 14.09
C TRP A 377 -1.85 6.16 15.54
N ARG A 378 -0.90 7.07 15.80
CA ARG A 378 -0.75 7.72 17.12
C ARG A 378 -2.03 8.47 17.51
N GLN A 379 -2.65 9.16 16.56
CA GLN A 379 -3.92 9.84 16.76
C GLN A 379 -5.05 8.85 17.07
N MET A 380 -5.13 7.72 16.36
CA MET A 380 -6.15 6.68 16.58
C MET A 380 -6.00 5.96 17.94
N ILE A 381 -4.77 5.60 18.32
CA ILE A 381 -4.50 4.95 19.61
C ILE A 381 -4.62 5.92 20.79
N GLY A 382 -4.79 7.21 20.50
CA GLY A 382 -5.07 8.20 21.52
C GLY A 382 -3.87 8.43 22.44
N SER A 383 -2.66 8.56 21.88
CA SER A 383 -1.59 9.23 22.65
C SER A 383 -2.06 10.61 23.15
N GLU A 384 -3.06 11.19 22.48
CA GLU A 384 -4.01 12.14 23.03
C GLU A 384 -5.41 11.51 23.19
N ARG A 385 -5.67 10.80 24.31
CA ARG A 385 -7.04 10.36 24.66
C ARG A 385 -7.92 11.58 24.98
N LYS A 386 -8.39 12.28 23.95
CA LYS A 386 -9.71 12.88 24.03
C LYS A 386 -10.67 11.71 23.98
N TYR A 387 -11.26 11.36 25.14
CA TYR A 387 -12.35 10.40 25.20
C TYR A 387 -13.34 10.73 24.07
N LEU A 388 -13.54 9.81 23.13
CA LEU A 388 -14.53 9.93 22.07
C LEU A 388 -15.91 9.96 22.75
N GLN A 389 -16.34 11.16 23.13
CA GLN A 389 -17.58 11.41 23.83
C GLN A 389 -18.65 11.73 22.79
N LEU A 390 -19.62 10.83 22.66
CA LEU A 390 -20.75 11.00 21.75
C LEU A 390 -21.65 12.11 22.30
N THR A 391 -21.35 13.34 21.88
CA THR A 391 -22.03 14.56 22.30
C THR A 391 -23.29 14.71 21.47
N VAL A 392 -24.45 14.49 22.10
CA VAL A 392 -25.75 14.73 21.46
C VAL A 392 -26.17 16.15 21.78
N GLU A 393 -26.18 17.02 20.77
CA GLU A 393 -26.68 18.38 20.90
C GLU A 393 -28.21 18.37 21.02
N ARG A 394 -28.74 19.04 22.04
CA ARG A 394 -30.18 19.28 22.21
C ARG A 394 -30.44 20.73 22.59
N PRO A 395 -31.35 21.43 21.90
CA PRO A 395 -31.81 22.76 22.33
C PRO A 395 -32.68 22.62 23.58
N SER A 396 -32.44 23.47 24.59
CA SER A 396 -33.20 23.44 25.84
C SER A 396 -34.48 24.29 25.74
N GLY A 397 -34.44 25.37 24.96
CA GLY A 397 -35.58 26.28 24.74
C GLY A 397 -36.07 27.03 25.99
N LEU A 398 -35.33 26.96 27.11
CA LEU A 398 -35.72 27.47 28.42
C LEU A 398 -34.62 28.34 29.04
N ASP A 399 -35.01 29.43 29.71
CA ASP A 399 -34.09 30.40 30.33
C ASP A 399 -33.47 29.92 31.66
N VAL A 400 -32.39 30.56 32.08
CA VAL A 400 -31.71 30.32 33.36
C VAL A 400 -32.22 31.28 34.44
N THR A 401 -32.24 30.85 35.69
CA THR A 401 -32.76 31.64 36.81
C THR A 401 -31.66 31.94 37.82
N ALA A 402 -31.26 30.95 38.62
CA ALA A 402 -30.21 31.08 39.61
C ALA A 402 -29.48 29.74 39.80
N PRO A 403 -28.14 29.77 39.95
CA PRO A 403 -27.34 28.56 40.15
C PRO A 403 -27.66 27.89 41.49
N LYS A 404 -27.71 26.56 41.51
CA LYS A 404 -27.94 25.72 42.69
C LYS A 404 -27.23 24.36 42.56
N HIS A 405 -27.02 23.66 43.67
CA HIS A 405 -26.41 22.32 43.66
C HIS A 405 -27.32 21.26 43.01
N GLY A 406 -28.62 21.28 43.32
CA GLY A 406 -29.57 20.23 42.92
C GLY A 406 -29.82 19.22 44.03
N LYS A 407 -30.81 18.34 43.84
CA LYS A 407 -31.07 17.19 44.69
C LYS A 407 -30.21 16.01 44.25
N VAL A 408 -29.70 15.23 45.19
CA VAL A 408 -28.98 13.98 44.87
C VAL A 408 -29.99 12.86 44.72
N ASP A 409 -29.88 12.09 43.64
CA ASP A 409 -30.70 10.89 43.44
C ASP A 409 -30.01 9.68 44.11
N GLU A 410 -30.66 9.10 45.12
CA GLU A 410 -30.17 7.91 45.82
C GLU A 410 -30.15 6.66 44.93
N THR A 411 -30.94 6.64 43.85
CA THR A 411 -31.02 5.51 42.92
C THR A 411 -29.95 5.56 41.82
N GLY A 412 -29.25 6.69 41.67
CA GLY A 412 -28.23 6.88 40.65
C GLY A 412 -28.76 6.80 39.21
N ALA A 413 -30.04 7.13 38.99
CA ALA A 413 -30.63 7.10 37.66
C ALA A 413 -30.06 8.23 36.76
N PRO A 414 -29.84 7.98 35.46
CA PRO A 414 -29.32 9.01 34.56
C PRO A 414 -30.39 10.06 34.24
N HIS A 415 -30.15 11.31 34.65
CA HIS A 415 -31.03 12.45 34.34
C HIS A 415 -30.48 13.30 33.21
N VAL A 416 -31.31 13.58 32.20
CA VAL A 416 -30.98 14.40 31.03
C VAL A 416 -31.90 15.61 30.95
N GLY A 417 -31.34 16.81 30.98
CA GLY A 417 -32.11 18.07 30.98
C GLY A 417 -32.71 18.45 32.34
N GLY A 418 -33.48 19.54 32.37
CA GLY A 418 -34.14 20.04 33.58
C GLY A 418 -33.21 20.77 34.56
N ASN A 419 -33.70 21.07 35.77
CA ASN A 419 -32.97 21.82 36.81
C ASN A 419 -33.14 21.23 38.22
N THR A 420 -33.37 19.92 38.34
CA THR A 420 -33.72 19.30 39.64
C THR A 420 -32.56 18.52 40.26
N TRP A 421 -31.80 17.80 39.44
CA TRP A 421 -30.85 16.77 39.90
C TRP A 421 -29.40 17.22 39.81
N ALA A 422 -28.63 17.01 40.89
CA ALA A 422 -27.19 17.18 40.92
C ALA A 422 -26.51 16.04 40.15
N GLY A 423 -25.59 16.36 39.23
CA GLY A 423 -24.89 15.38 38.40
C GLY A 423 -25.64 14.97 37.13
N GLY A 424 -26.80 15.57 36.86
CA GLY A 424 -27.51 15.41 35.59
C GLY A 424 -26.72 15.99 34.40
N THR A 425 -27.09 15.58 33.19
CA THR A 425 -26.41 16.01 31.95
C THR A 425 -27.31 16.87 31.08
N GLY A 426 -26.76 17.92 30.45
CA GLY A 426 -27.52 18.80 29.54
C GLY A 426 -28.63 19.64 30.20
N GLY A 427 -28.58 19.83 31.52
CA GLY A 427 -29.57 20.59 32.29
C GLY A 427 -29.30 22.10 32.39
N ARG A 428 -30.09 22.79 33.22
CA ARG A 428 -29.94 24.22 33.53
C ARG A 428 -29.87 24.47 35.05
N ASP A 429 -29.24 25.57 35.44
CA ASP A 429 -29.15 26.08 36.83
C ASP A 429 -28.49 25.16 37.87
N THR A 430 -28.20 23.89 37.53
CA THR A 430 -27.86 22.83 38.51
C THR A 430 -26.43 22.33 38.28
N ALA A 431 -25.75 21.86 39.34
CA ALA A 431 -24.41 21.30 39.20
C ALA A 431 -24.44 20.00 38.37
N GLY A 432 -23.66 19.93 37.30
CA GLY A 432 -23.71 18.82 36.35
C GLY A 432 -22.78 19.01 35.15
N LEU A 433 -22.91 18.15 34.13
CA LEU A 433 -22.11 18.19 32.91
C LEU A 433 -22.95 18.58 31.68
N GLY A 434 -22.36 19.33 30.74
CA GLY A 434 -22.99 19.64 29.46
C GLY A 434 -24.18 20.63 29.49
N GLY A 435 -24.60 21.11 30.67
CA GLY A 435 -25.67 22.09 30.85
C GLY A 435 -25.23 23.57 30.82
N LYS A 436 -26.16 24.48 31.19
CA LYS A 436 -25.94 25.94 31.31
C LYS A 436 -26.35 26.51 32.67
N GLY A 437 -25.69 27.55 33.16
CA GLY A 437 -26.10 28.28 34.39
C GLY A 437 -25.86 27.58 35.73
N GLY A 438 -25.23 26.40 35.77
CA GLY A 438 -24.87 25.71 37.02
C GLY A 438 -23.61 26.27 37.70
N PRO A 439 -23.44 26.08 39.02
CA PRO A 439 -22.33 26.67 39.80
C PRO A 439 -20.96 26.01 39.59
N TYR A 440 -20.93 24.70 39.34
CA TYR A 440 -19.70 23.92 39.10
C TYR A 440 -20.04 22.61 38.38
N ARG A 441 -19.00 21.94 37.86
CA ARG A 441 -19.14 20.64 37.19
C ARG A 441 -19.17 19.52 38.22
N LEU A 442 -20.16 18.64 38.11
CA LEU A 442 -20.29 17.44 38.91
C LEU A 442 -20.51 16.26 37.96
N ASP A 443 -19.62 15.27 38.01
CA ASP A 443 -19.72 14.07 37.19
C ASP A 443 -20.30 12.92 38.03
N ALA A 444 -21.46 12.40 37.62
CA ALA A 444 -22.10 11.24 38.21
C ALA A 444 -21.83 9.94 37.43
N GLY A 445 -20.95 9.96 36.42
CA GLY A 445 -20.56 8.77 35.64
C GLY A 445 -21.55 8.39 34.52
N HIS A 446 -22.44 9.32 34.13
CA HIS A 446 -23.45 9.08 33.10
C HIS A 446 -23.06 9.64 31.72
N LYS A 447 -23.75 9.19 30.67
CA LYS A 447 -23.57 9.70 29.30
C LYS A 447 -23.91 11.19 29.22
N VAL A 448 -22.97 12.01 28.75
CA VAL A 448 -23.11 13.47 28.74
C VAL A 448 -23.86 13.96 27.52
N HIS A 449 -25.02 14.55 27.74
CA HIS A 449 -25.74 15.38 26.77
C HIS A 449 -25.30 16.83 26.88
N GLN A 450 -25.09 17.51 25.76
CA GLN A 450 -24.65 18.91 25.77
C GLN A 450 -25.70 19.83 25.15
N VAL A 451 -25.88 20.98 25.81
CA VAL A 451 -26.59 22.13 25.26
C VAL A 451 -25.69 22.83 24.25
N THR A 452 -26.30 23.42 23.21
CA THR A 452 -25.61 24.16 22.14
C THR A 452 -24.76 25.31 22.69
N GLN A 453 -23.70 25.68 21.98
CA GLN A 453 -22.79 26.74 22.43
C GLN A 453 -23.49 28.10 22.52
N ALA A 454 -24.37 28.41 21.56
CA ALA A 454 -25.17 29.64 21.56
C ALA A 454 -26.00 29.83 22.85
N GLU A 455 -26.58 28.75 23.38
CA GLU A 455 -27.34 28.80 24.63
C GLU A 455 -26.46 28.92 25.89
N LYS A 456 -25.22 28.42 25.85
CA LYS A 456 -24.24 28.61 26.92
C LYS A 456 -23.75 30.05 26.99
N ASP A 457 -23.57 30.69 25.82
CA ASP A 457 -23.09 32.06 25.72
C ASP A 457 -24.18 33.09 26.08
N ALA A 458 -25.46 32.76 25.81
CA ALA A 458 -26.63 33.58 26.13
C ALA A 458 -26.97 33.66 27.63
N VAL A 459 -26.21 33.00 28.51
CA VAL A 459 -26.41 33.08 29.97
C VAL A 459 -26.17 34.52 30.46
N PRO A 460 -27.13 35.15 31.18
CA PRO A 460 -26.95 36.50 31.70
C PRO A 460 -25.76 36.65 32.65
N GLU A 461 -25.09 37.80 32.62
CA GLU A 461 -23.89 38.07 33.44
C GLU A 461 -24.14 37.96 34.95
N HIS A 462 -25.34 38.31 35.42
CA HIS A 462 -25.69 38.17 36.84
C HIS A 462 -25.72 36.69 37.29
N VAL A 463 -26.14 35.77 36.43
CA VAL A 463 -26.14 34.31 36.69
C VAL A 463 -24.72 33.77 36.66
N LYS A 464 -23.88 34.22 35.72
CA LYS A 464 -22.44 33.86 35.68
C LYS A 464 -21.71 34.29 36.94
N LYS A 465 -21.97 35.52 37.42
CA LYS A 465 -21.37 36.04 38.65
C LYS A 465 -21.83 35.25 39.88
N ALA A 466 -23.13 34.98 40.00
CA ALA A 466 -23.69 34.18 41.08
C ALA A 466 -23.14 32.74 41.07
N ALA A 467 -22.97 32.14 39.89
CA ALA A 467 -22.44 30.79 39.73
C ALA A 467 -20.97 30.74 40.16
N ARG A 468 -20.18 31.75 39.79
CA ARG A 468 -18.78 31.90 40.20
C ARG A 468 -18.63 32.07 41.71
N GLU A 469 -19.47 32.89 42.33
CA GLU A 469 -19.44 33.10 43.78
C GLU A 469 -19.82 31.82 44.54
N MET A 470 -20.87 31.13 44.10
CA MET A 470 -21.28 29.85 44.67
C MET A 470 -20.20 28.77 44.48
N GLY A 471 -19.57 28.71 43.30
CA GLY A 471 -18.46 27.81 43.01
C GLY A 471 -17.24 28.08 43.88
N GLN A 472 -16.88 29.34 44.11
CA GLN A 472 -15.79 29.73 45.02
C GLN A 472 -16.08 29.35 46.47
N ARG A 473 -17.33 29.56 46.93
CA ARG A 473 -17.74 29.14 48.28
C ARG A 473 -17.70 27.63 48.45
N ALA A 474 -18.23 26.88 47.48
CA ALA A 474 -18.21 25.42 47.49
C ALA A 474 -16.77 24.88 47.42
N PHE A 475 -15.90 25.50 46.63
CA PHE A 475 -14.48 25.16 46.56
C PHE A 475 -13.78 25.38 47.90
N LYS A 476 -13.97 26.54 48.54
CA LYS A 476 -13.43 26.83 49.88
C LYS A 476 -13.94 25.86 50.94
N GLN A 477 -15.23 25.53 50.92
CA GLN A 477 -15.80 24.52 51.82
C GLN A 477 -15.16 23.15 51.60
N ARG A 478 -14.99 22.75 50.33
CA ARG A 478 -14.35 21.46 50.00
C ARG A 478 -12.89 21.42 50.43
N LEU A 479 -12.14 22.51 50.24
CA LEU A 479 -10.77 22.66 50.75
C LEU A 479 -10.70 22.52 52.28
N HIS A 480 -11.66 23.12 52.98
CA HIS A 480 -11.75 23.00 54.44
C HIS A 480 -12.06 21.56 54.89
N GLU A 481 -13.01 20.88 54.24
CA GLU A 481 -13.35 19.47 54.51
C GLU A 481 -12.14 18.54 54.35
N ILE A 482 -11.35 18.73 53.29
CA ILE A 482 -10.15 17.93 53.02
C ILE A 482 -8.91 18.43 53.79
N LYS A 483 -9.06 19.42 54.68
CA LYS A 483 -7.99 20.03 55.50
C LYS A 483 -6.81 20.56 54.66
N MET A 484 -7.10 21.23 53.55
CA MET A 484 -6.10 21.76 52.62
C MET A 484 -6.24 23.28 52.50
N SER A 485 -5.13 24.03 52.50
CA SER A 485 -5.17 25.47 52.22
C SER A 485 -5.27 25.74 50.71
N GLU A 486 -5.63 26.97 50.32
CA GLU A 486 -5.61 27.36 48.89
C GLU A 486 -4.21 27.21 48.26
N TYR A 487 -3.16 27.48 49.04
CA TYR A 487 -1.77 27.29 48.63
C TYR A 487 -1.42 25.82 48.42
N ASP A 488 -1.83 24.94 49.33
CA ASP A 488 -1.58 23.50 49.23
C ASP A 488 -2.31 22.89 48.02
N ALA A 489 -3.51 23.36 47.72
CA ALA A 489 -4.27 22.92 46.54
C ALA A 489 -3.57 23.31 45.23
N GLN A 490 -3.03 24.53 45.17
CA GLN A 490 -2.26 24.99 44.01
C GLN A 490 -0.97 24.18 43.84
N LEU A 491 -0.25 23.93 44.94
CA LEU A 491 0.98 23.15 44.95
C LEU A 491 0.73 21.68 44.55
N TYR A 492 -0.34 21.08 45.08
CA TYR A 492 -0.78 19.75 44.66
C TYR A 492 -1.13 19.71 43.18
N GLY A 493 -1.83 20.73 42.67
CA GLY A 493 -2.13 20.89 41.24
C GLY A 493 -0.87 20.80 40.38
N GLN A 494 0.16 21.60 40.69
CA GLN A 494 1.43 21.61 39.97
C GLN A 494 2.10 20.23 39.90
N PHE A 495 2.14 19.50 41.03
CA PHE A 495 2.71 18.16 41.05
C PHE A 495 1.84 17.15 40.30
N SER A 496 0.52 17.17 40.54
CA SER A 496 -0.42 16.21 39.94
C SER A 496 -0.51 16.35 38.42
N ASP A 497 -0.48 17.59 37.90
CA ASP A 497 -0.51 17.87 36.47
C ASP A 497 0.75 17.36 35.76
N ALA A 498 1.91 17.52 36.40
CA ALA A 498 3.20 17.07 35.86
C ALA A 498 3.28 15.53 35.71
N VAL A 499 2.62 14.79 36.62
CA VAL A 499 2.63 13.31 36.62
C VAL A 499 1.33 12.67 36.10
N SER A 500 0.34 13.47 35.72
CA SER A 500 -1.00 13.01 35.31
C SER A 500 -0.95 11.98 34.18
N ARG A 501 -0.07 12.19 33.20
CA ARG A 501 0.12 11.26 32.07
C ARG A 501 0.65 9.90 32.50
N GLN A 502 1.67 9.88 33.37
CA GLN A 502 2.31 8.67 33.88
C GLN A 502 1.36 7.89 34.79
N VAL A 503 0.62 8.58 35.66
CA VAL A 503 -0.40 7.97 36.53
C VAL A 503 -1.53 7.36 35.70
N GLN A 504 -1.96 8.04 34.63
CA GLN A 504 -2.99 7.52 33.74
C GLN A 504 -2.52 6.26 33.00
N ALA A 505 -1.26 6.22 32.55
CA ALA A 505 -0.67 5.03 31.94
C ALA A 505 -0.67 3.84 32.91
N LEU A 506 -0.25 4.05 34.16
CA LEU A 506 -0.27 3.03 35.21
C LEU A 506 -1.70 2.54 35.53
N ARG A 507 -2.69 3.44 35.60
CA ARG A 507 -4.10 3.04 35.78
C ARG A 507 -4.60 2.13 34.68
N VAL A 508 -4.22 2.40 33.42
CA VAL A 508 -4.60 1.55 32.29
C VAL A 508 -3.98 0.16 32.42
N ILE A 509 -2.69 0.07 32.77
CA ILE A 509 -2.00 -1.20 32.98
C ILE A 509 -2.70 -1.99 34.10
N LEU A 510 -2.98 -1.35 35.24
CA LEU A 510 -3.66 -1.98 36.37
C LEU A 510 -5.09 -2.44 36.03
N ASN A 511 -5.87 -1.60 35.33
CA ASN A 511 -7.21 -1.98 34.88
C ASN A 511 -7.16 -3.14 33.88
N SER A 512 -6.19 -3.16 32.98
CA SER A 512 -6.00 -4.27 32.03
C SER A 512 -5.58 -5.55 32.74
N LEU A 513 -4.74 -5.47 33.77
CA LEU A 513 -4.36 -6.61 34.61
C LEU A 513 -5.54 -7.12 35.43
N GLN A 514 -6.35 -6.23 36.01
CA GLN A 514 -7.54 -6.60 36.77
C GLN A 514 -8.62 -7.20 35.85
N ALA A 515 -8.77 -6.69 34.63
CA ALA A 515 -9.64 -7.28 33.62
C ALA A 515 -9.15 -8.68 33.23
N LYS A 516 -7.84 -8.83 32.92
CA LYS A 516 -7.22 -10.14 32.64
C LYS A 516 -7.30 -11.12 33.81
N SER A 517 -7.28 -10.64 35.05
CA SER A 517 -7.48 -11.46 36.26
C SER A 517 -8.91 -12.01 36.37
N LYS A 518 -9.89 -11.31 35.78
CA LYS A 518 -11.28 -11.76 35.71
C LYS A 518 -11.58 -12.53 34.42
N GLU A 519 -10.70 -12.45 33.42
CA GLU A 519 -10.78 -13.27 32.22
C GLU A 519 -10.43 -14.72 32.56
N ARG A 520 -11.31 -15.61 32.13
CA ARG A 520 -11.17 -17.05 32.29
C ARG A 520 -9.99 -17.51 31.43
N GLN A 521 -8.86 -17.80 32.07
CA GLN A 521 -7.71 -18.42 31.40
C GLN A 521 -7.97 -19.92 31.22
N TRP A 522 -7.95 -20.38 29.97
CA TRP A 522 -8.02 -21.79 29.64
C TRP A 522 -6.62 -22.39 29.83
N LEU A 523 -6.40 -23.07 30.95
CA LEU A 523 -5.18 -23.81 31.21
C LEU A 523 -5.21 -25.12 30.38
N ARG A 524 -4.40 -25.18 29.33
CA ARG A 524 -4.24 -26.41 28.53
C ARG A 524 -3.67 -27.54 29.40
N HIS A 525 -4.23 -28.74 29.27
CA HIS A 525 -3.80 -30.00 29.93
C HIS A 525 -4.14 -30.18 31.42
N GLN A 526 -5.16 -29.53 31.99
CA GLN A 526 -5.69 -29.97 33.28
C GLN A 526 -6.63 -31.17 33.14
N THR A 527 -6.46 -32.15 34.04
CA THR A 527 -7.26 -33.39 34.09
C THR A 527 -8.47 -33.30 35.03
N SER A 528 -8.68 -32.16 35.70
CA SER A 528 -9.91 -31.86 36.42
C SER A 528 -10.23 -30.35 36.39
N GLY A 529 -11.48 -30.02 36.06
CA GLY A 529 -11.96 -28.64 35.88
C GLY A 529 -12.25 -28.26 34.43
N GLU A 530 -13.23 -27.38 34.25
CA GLU A 530 -13.98 -26.97 33.03
C GLU A 530 -13.36 -27.28 31.64
N LEU A 531 -14.22 -27.91 30.81
CA LEU A 531 -14.05 -28.38 29.41
C LEU A 531 -12.94 -27.68 28.61
N ASP A 532 -12.04 -28.47 28.04
CA ASP A 532 -10.99 -28.06 27.09
C ASP A 532 -11.52 -28.22 25.65
N ASP A 533 -11.75 -27.10 24.95
CA ASP A 533 -12.30 -27.09 23.58
C ASP A 533 -11.44 -27.87 22.58
N THR A 534 -10.14 -28.06 22.86
CA THR A 534 -9.26 -28.85 21.99
C THR A 534 -9.51 -30.35 22.05
N LYS A 535 -10.33 -30.82 22.99
CA LYS A 535 -10.76 -32.21 23.13
C LYS A 535 -12.22 -32.45 22.76
N LEU A 536 -12.95 -31.44 22.28
CA LEU A 536 -14.27 -31.66 21.70
C LEU A 536 -14.09 -32.34 20.33
N ILE A 537 -14.15 -33.66 20.33
CA ILE A 537 -14.33 -34.45 19.10
C ILE A 537 -15.82 -34.32 18.77
N GLU A 538 -16.15 -33.61 17.69
CA GLU A 538 -17.51 -33.58 17.13
C GLU A 538 -17.95 -35.02 16.84
N GLY A 539 -19.04 -35.44 17.47
CA GLY A 539 -19.68 -36.74 17.27
C GLY A 539 -20.69 -36.71 16.15
#